data_AF-A0A3M8TJK4-F1
#
_entry.id   AF-A0A3M8TJK4-F1
#
_cell.length_a   1.000
_cell.length_b   1.000
_cell.length_c   1.000
_cell.angle_alpha   90.00
_cell.angle_beta   90.00
_cell.angle_gamma   90.00
#
_symmetry.space_group_name_H-M   'P 1'
#
loop_
_entity.id
_entity.type
_entity.pdbx_description
1 polymer ?
#
loop_
_entity_poly.entity_id
_entity_poly.type
_entity_poly.pdbx_seq_one_letter_code
_entity_poly.pdbx_strand_id
1 'polypeptide(L)' 'MPFIVINKTNAFDPVHQAEYATAELADAAARELLRAQPSAVLLTAQVLKRYTAEVTVSVQDVELAQEAAE' A
#
# COMPACT_ATOMS: atom_id res chain seq x y z
N MET A 1 17.07 -4.71 -7.60
CA MET A 1 15.82 -5.36 -7.17
C MET A 1 15.48 -4.80 -5.79
N PRO A 2 14.30 -4.23 -5.58
CA PRO A 2 13.99 -3.51 -4.35
C PRO A 2 13.66 -4.45 -3.18
N PHE A 3 13.93 -3.98 -1.97
CA PHE A 3 13.56 -4.58 -0.69
C PHE A 3 12.44 -3.75 -0.06
N ILE A 4 11.56 -4.39 0.69
CA ILE A 4 10.45 -3.72 1.39
C ILE A 4 10.44 -4.11 2.86
N VAL A 5 9.92 -3.20 3.68
CA VAL A 5 9.63 -3.46 5.10
C VAL A 5 8.13 -3.62 5.24
N ILE A 6 7.70 -4.84 5.56
CA ILE A 6 6.30 -5.18 5.77
C ILE A 6 6.00 -5.09 7.26
N ASN A 7 5.13 -4.16 7.64
CA ASN A 7 4.57 -4.13 8.98
C ASN A 7 3.30 -4.99 9.04
N LYS A 8 3.39 -6.14 9.72
CA LYS A 8 2.26 -7.06 9.90
C LYS A 8 1.21 -6.57 10.89
N THR A 9 1.57 -5.67 11.80
CA THR A 9 0.64 -5.13 12.80
C THR A 9 -0.26 -4.04 12.22
N ASN A 10 0.23 -3.28 11.22
CA ASN A 10 -0.56 -2.30 10.48
C ASN A 10 -0.18 -2.29 8.99
N ALA A 11 -0.87 -3.13 8.20
CA ALA A 11 -0.58 -3.34 6.79
C ALA A 11 -1.12 -2.23 5.85
N PHE A 12 -1.90 -1.27 6.36
CA PHE A 12 -2.60 -0.27 5.55
C PHE A 12 -1.90 1.09 5.51
N ASP A 13 -0.81 1.27 6.26
CA ASP A 13 -0.11 2.55 6.28
C ASP A 13 0.69 2.76 4.99
N PRO A 14 0.47 3.86 4.23
CA PRO A 14 1.23 4.17 3.02
C PRO A 14 2.74 4.34 3.29
N VAL A 15 3.15 4.63 4.53
CA VAL A 15 4.57 4.66 4.93
C VAL A 15 5.24 3.28 4.78
N HIS A 16 4.48 2.18 4.87
CA HIS A 16 4.99 0.81 4.71
C HIS A 16 5.10 0.35 3.24
N GLN A 17 4.83 1.24 2.28
CA GLN A 17 5.04 0.97 0.85
C GLN A 17 6.43 1.43 0.37
N ALA A 18 7.29 1.87 1.28
CA ALA A 18 8.65 2.30 0.97
C ALA A 18 9.49 1.14 0.42
N GLU A 19 10.07 1.37 -0.75
CA GLU A 19 11.00 0.47 -1.40
C GLU A 19 12.44 0.93 -1.19
N TYR A 20 13.29 0.00 -0.78
CA TYR A 20 14.71 0.23 -0.50
C TYR A 20 15.56 -0.45 -1.56
N ALA A 21 16.65 0.21 -1.96
CA ALA A 21 17.57 -0.34 -2.96
C ALA A 21 18.39 -1.52 -2.44
N THR A 22 18.65 -1.59 -1.13
CA THR A 22 19.49 -2.62 -0.49
C THR A 22 18.83 -3.21 0.76
N ALA A 23 19.28 -4.40 1.13
CA ALA A 23 18.82 -5.08 2.34
C ALA A 23 19.22 -4.33 3.61
N GLU A 24 20.41 -3.71 3.66
CA GLU A 24 20.85 -2.98 4.85
C GLU A 24 19.99 -1.73 5.10
N LEU A 25 19.58 -1.04 4.04
CA LEU A 25 18.69 0.11 4.14
C LEU A 25 17.29 -0.30 4.63
N ALA A 26 16.78 -1.45 4.16
CA ALA A 26 15.51 -1.98 4.64
C ALA A 26 15.56 -2.41 6.11
N ASP A 27 16.64 -3.05 6.56
CA ASP A 27 16.84 -3.42 7.97
C ASP A 27 16.96 -2.16 8.85
N ALA A 28 17.78 -1.18 8.44
CA ALA A 28 17.91 0.09 9.17
C ALA A 28 16.54 0.78 9.34
N ALA A 29 15.74 0.85 8.27
CA ALA A 29 14.40 1.40 8.33
C ALA A 29 13.45 0.58 9.23
N ALA A 30 13.52 -0.75 9.17
CA ALA A 30 12.74 -1.61 10.07
C ALA A 30 13.09 -1.36 11.54
N ARG A 31 14.39 -1.19 11.86
CA ARG A 31 14.81 -0.89 13.24
C ARG A 31 14.31 0.47 13.72
N GLU A 32 14.37 1.51 12.89
CA GLU A 32 13.80 2.81 13.24
C GLU A 32 12.29 2.72 13.48
N LEU A 33 11.58 1.97 12.63
CA LEU A 33 10.14 1.80 12.75
C LEU A 33 9.76 0.99 13.99
N LEU A 34 10.57 0.01 14.38
CA LEU A 34 10.42 -0.73 15.63
C LEU A 34 10.66 0.15 16.86
N ARG A 35 11.58 1.12 16.79
CA ARG A 35 11.77 2.10 17.87
C ARG A 35 10.55 3.01 18.03
N ALA A 36 9.97 3.45 16.91
CA ALA A 36 8.77 4.27 16.93
C ALA A 36 7.53 3.47 17.39
N GLN A 37 7.46 2.17 17.04
CA GLN A 37 6.34 1.31 17.38
C GLN A 37 6.81 -0.06 17.89
N PRO A 38 7.10 -0.19 19.21
CA PRO A 38 7.70 -1.39 19.78
C PRO A 38 6.84 -2.65 19.70
N SER A 39 5.52 -2.50 19.54
CA SER A 39 4.56 -3.60 19.36
C SER A 39 4.38 -4.02 17.90
N ALA A 40 5.08 -3.37 16.95
CA ALA A 40 4.99 -3.70 15.55
C ALA A 40 5.78 -4.98 15.22
N VAL A 41 5.18 -5.86 14.43
CA VAL A 41 5.87 -7.02 13.85
C VAL A 41 6.32 -6.65 12.45
N LEU A 42 7.63 -6.48 12.27
CA LEU A 42 8.23 -6.03 11.01
C LEU A 42 8.97 -7.18 10.31
N LEU A 43 8.84 -7.25 8.99
CA LEU A 43 9.53 -8.23 8.15
C LEU A 43 10.21 -7.52 6.99
N THR A 44 11.48 -7.81 6.76
CA THR A 44 12.20 -7.37 5.56
C THR A 44 12.05 -8.44 4.48
N ALA A 45 11.54 -8.06 3.30
CA ALA A 45 11.35 -8.98 2.18
C ALA A 45 11.97 -8.42 0.89
N GLN A 46 12.47 -9.31 0.05
CA GLN A 46 12.91 -8.97 -1.31
C GLN A 46 11.73 -9.07 -2.28
N VAL A 47 11.54 -8.04 -3.10
CA VAL A 47 10.48 -8.04 -4.11
C VAL A 47 10.94 -8.81 -5.34
N LEU A 48 10.27 -9.93 -5.63
CA LEU A 48 10.57 -10.77 -6.80
C LEU A 48 9.77 -10.35 -8.05
N LYS A 49 8.49 -10.02 -7.87
CA LYS A 49 7.58 -9.62 -8.96
C LYS A 49 6.59 -8.59 -8.45
N ARG A 50 6.23 -7.63 -9.29
CA ARG A 50 5.16 -6.66 -9.05
C ARG A 50 4.09 -6.86 -10.11
N TYR A 51 2.83 -6.93 -9.68
CA TYR A 51 1.67 -6.94 -10.56
C TYR A 51 0.87 -5.68 -10.26
N THR A 52 0.57 -4.91 -11.30
CA THR A 52 -0.24 -3.69 -11.23
C THR A 52 -1.36 -3.81 -12.24
N ALA A 53 -2.57 -3.42 -11.84
CA ALA A 53 -3.73 -3.37 -12.72
C ALA A 53 -4.11 -1.90 -12.96
N GLU A 54 -4.42 -1.56 -14.21
CA GLU A 54 -5.01 -0.27 -14.56
C GLU A 54 -6.53 -0.40 -14.50
N VAL A 55 -7.19 0.44 -13.70
CA VAL A 55 -8.65 0.46 -13.58
C VAL A 55 -9.17 1.70 -14.29
N THR A 56 -9.99 1.50 -15.32
CA THR A 56 -10.72 2.59 -15.98
C THR A 56 -12.06 2.79 -15.27
N VAL A 57 -12.28 3.97 -14.70
CA VAL A 57 -13.53 4.32 -14.01
C VAL A 57 -14.39 5.17 -14.95
N SER A 58 -15.56 4.68 -15.32
CA SER A 58 -16.58 5.43 -16.06
C SER A 58 -17.75 5.77 -15.14
N VAL A 59 -18.27 7.00 -15.25
CA VAL A 59 -19.48 7.46 -14.57
C VAL A 59 -20.61 7.53 -15.59
N GLN A 60 -21.78 7.00 -15.23
CA GLN A 60 -23.00 7.12 -16.02
C GLN A 60 -24.04 7.82 -15.15
N ASP A 61 -24.52 8.97 -15.59
CA ASP A 61 -25.59 9.68 -14.91
C ASP A 61 -26.92 8.91 -15.06
N VAL A 62 -27.70 8.89 -13.98
CA VAL A 62 -29.02 8.25 -13.97
C VAL A 62 -30.02 9.21 -14.63
N GLU A 63 -30.67 8.77 -15.71
CA GLU A 63 -31.85 9.47 -16.23
C GLU A 63 -32.98 9.34 -15.20
N LEU A 64 -33.13 10.36 -14.36
CA LEU A 64 -34.36 10.59 -13.61
C LEU A 64 -35.47 10.76 -14.63
N ALA A 65 -36.25 9.69 -14.83
CA ALA A 65 -37.49 9.72 -15.59
C ALA A 65 -38.36 10.85 -15.03
N GLN A 66 -38.41 11.96 -15.76
CA GLN A 66 -39.33 13.05 -15.43
C GLN A 66 -40.74 12.47 -15.50
N GLU A 67 -41.43 12.54 -14.37
CA GLU A 67 -42.85 12.26 -14.22
C GLU A 67 -43.61 12.96 -15.36
N ALA A 68 -44.13 12.16 -16.29
CA ALA A 68 -45.17 12.61 -17.20
C ALA A 68 -46.44 12.81 -16.37
N ALA A 69 -46.58 14.00 -15.80
CA ALA A 69 -47.85 14.55 -15.40
C ALA A 69 -48.59 15.00 -16.67
N GLU A 70 -49.58 14.21 -17.11
CA GLU A 70 -50.74 14.71 -17.86
C GLU A 70 -51.99 13.87 -17.55
#